data_AF-A0A2D8FMA4-F1
#
_entry.id   AF-A0A2D8FMA4-F1
#
_cell.length_a   1.000
_cell.length_b   1.000
_cell.length_c   1.000
_cell.angle_alpha   90.00
_cell.angle_beta   90.00
_cell.angle_gamma   90.00
#
_symmetry.space_group_name_H-M   'P 1'
#
loop_
_entity.id
_entity.type
_entity.pdbx_description
1 polymer ?
#
loop_
_entity_poly.entity_id
_entity_poly.type
_entity_poly.pdbx_seq_one_letter_code
_entity_poly.pdbx_strand_id
1 'polypeptide(L)'
;MSLAPTSPGSLGSSIDALSDRQFECLRLAATGLSSPGIAEQIGISPRTVDEHLAAACEALGVRTRIQAVARFAKVERELSEPRSFLP
;
A
#
# COMPACT_ATOMS: atom_id res chain seq x y z
N MET A 1 -4.36 14.41 -34.12
CA MET A 1 -3.45 13.24 -34.08
C MET A 1 -2.53 13.42 -32.89
N SER A 2 -2.53 12.46 -31.95
CA SER A 2 -1.65 12.33 -30.77
C SER A 2 -1.73 13.45 -29.72
N LEU A 3 -1.73 13.17 -28.42
CA LEU A 3 -0.82 12.28 -27.71
C LEU A 3 -1.55 11.45 -26.64
N ALA A 4 -1.30 10.14 -26.63
CA ALA A 4 -1.58 9.28 -25.50
C ALA A 4 -0.50 9.44 -24.43
N PRO A 5 -0.83 9.54 -23.14
CA PRO A 5 0.11 9.19 -22.09
C PRO A 5 -0.03 7.69 -21.81
N THR A 6 0.66 6.84 -22.56
CA THR A 6 0.96 5.47 -22.10
C THR A 6 2.30 5.51 -21.36
N SER A 7 2.30 6.11 -20.18
CA SER A 7 3.45 6.07 -19.28
C SER A 7 3.42 4.77 -18.47
N PRO A 8 4.55 4.05 -18.32
CA PRO A 8 4.66 2.91 -17.43
C PRO A 8 4.66 3.41 -15.97
N GLY A 9 3.48 3.75 -15.43
CA GLY A 9 3.35 4.37 -14.10
C GLY A 9 2.22 3.83 -13.22
N SER A 10 1.50 2.79 -13.66
CA SER A 10 0.22 2.44 -13.03
C SER A 10 0.32 1.69 -11.69
N LEU A 11 1.52 1.28 -11.26
CA LEU A 11 1.72 0.65 -9.94
C LEU A 11 1.84 1.69 -8.81
N GLY A 12 2.48 2.82 -9.06
CA GLY A 12 2.60 3.92 -8.09
C GLY A 12 1.26 4.61 -7.84
N SER A 13 0.43 4.79 -8.88
CA SER A 13 -0.89 5.43 -8.76
C SER A 13 -1.88 4.67 -7.88
N SER A 14 -1.75 3.35 -7.73
CA SER A 14 -2.63 2.59 -6.83
C SER A 14 -2.27 2.78 -5.36
N ILE A 15 -1.00 3.05 -5.04
CA ILE A 15 -0.57 3.34 -3.66
C ILE A 15 -0.87 4.79 -3.29
N ASP A 16 -0.76 5.72 -4.25
CA ASP A 16 -1.17 7.12 -4.08
C ASP A 16 -2.66 7.25 -3.72
N ALA A 17 -3.49 6.26 -4.09
CA ALA A 17 -4.89 6.21 -3.71
C ALA A 17 -5.15 5.79 -2.25
N LEU A 18 -4.11 5.35 -1.52
CA LEU A 18 -4.23 4.97 -0.12
C LEU A 18 -4.21 6.21 0.78
N SER A 19 -5.10 6.25 1.76
CA SER A 19 -4.98 7.19 2.88
C SER A 19 -3.75 6.87 3.73
N ASP A 20 -3.17 7.88 4.38
CA ASP A 20 -2.09 7.73 5.38
C ASP A 20 -2.33 6.55 6.35
N ARG A 21 -3.57 6.43 6.88
CA ARG A 21 -3.92 5.33 7.80
C ARG A 21 -3.95 3.96 7.14
N GLN A 22 -4.38 3.88 5.89
CA GLN A 22 -4.40 2.64 5.12
C GLN A 22 -2.96 2.21 4.78
N PHE A 23 -2.13 3.18 4.38
CA PHE A 23 -0.70 2.99 4.13
C PHE A 23 0.01 2.49 5.39
N GLU A 24 -0.19 3.14 6.53
CA GLU A 24 0.41 2.77 7.81
C GLU A 24 -0.01 1.35 8.23
N CYS A 25 -1.31 1.01 8.11
CA CYS A 25 -1.79 -0.35 8.38
C CYS A 25 -1.16 -1.40 7.46
N LEU A 26 -1.01 -1.12 6.15
CA LEU A 26 -0.38 -2.04 5.21
C LEU A 26 1.12 -2.20 5.46
N ARG A 27 1.80 -1.12 5.83
CA ARG A 27 3.23 -1.13 6.18
C ARG A 27 3.48 -2.03 7.39
N LEU A 28 2.66 -1.92 8.43
CA LEU A 28 2.76 -2.77 9.61
C LEU A 28 2.30 -4.21 9.32
N ALA A 29 1.31 -4.40 8.45
CA ALA A 29 0.95 -5.74 7.98
C ALA A 29 2.10 -6.41 7.20
N ALA A 30 2.87 -5.64 6.44
CA ALA A 30 4.03 -6.13 5.69
C ALA A 30 5.18 -6.61 6.58
N THR A 31 5.28 -6.13 7.82
CA THR A 31 6.25 -6.64 8.81
C THR A 31 5.78 -7.93 9.51
N GLY A 32 4.59 -8.43 9.18
CA GLY A 32 4.02 -9.65 9.75
C GLY A 32 3.10 -9.42 10.97
N LEU A 33 2.75 -8.17 11.29
CA LEU A 33 1.84 -7.88 12.40
C LEU A 33 0.39 -8.24 12.07
N SER A 34 -0.26 -8.93 13.01
CA SER A 34 -1.71 -9.16 13.02
C SER A 34 -2.48 -7.87 13.32
N SER A 35 -3.76 -7.81 12.95
CA SER A 35 -4.62 -6.64 13.24
C SER A 35 -4.58 -6.16 14.70
N PRO A 36 -4.58 -7.02 15.75
CA PRO A 36 -4.35 -6.58 17.13
C PRO A 36 -2.97 -5.95 17.37
N GLY A 37 -1.89 -6.54 16.84
CA GLY A 37 -0.54 -5.96 16.99
C GLY A 37 -0.38 -4.60 16.28
N ILE A 38 -1.02 -4.44 15.12
CA ILE A 38 -1.09 -3.14 14.43
C ILE A 38 -1.88 -2.13 15.27
N ALA A 39 -3.04 -2.54 15.80
CA ALA A 39 -3.88 -1.72 16.65
C ALA A 39 -3.12 -1.20 17.89
N GLU A 40 -2.34 -2.06 18.54
CA GLU A 40 -1.46 -1.67 19.65
C GLU A 40 -0.40 -0.66 19.22
N GLN A 41 0.15 -0.79 18.01
CA GLN A 41 1.21 0.08 17.53
C GLN A 41 0.73 1.50 17.16
N ILE A 42 -0.49 1.63 16.61
CA ILE A 42 -1.02 2.93 16.14
C ILE A 42 -2.15 3.50 17.01
N GLY A 43 -2.52 2.79 18.10
CA GLY A 43 -3.45 3.27 19.11
C GLY A 43 -4.93 3.28 18.67
N ILE A 44 -5.35 2.30 17.87
CA ILE A 44 -6.76 2.17 17.42
C ILE A 44 -7.30 0.76 17.71
N SER A 45 -8.60 0.53 17.46
CA SER A 45 -9.19 -0.80 17.64
C SER A 45 -8.77 -1.78 16.53
N PRO A 46 -8.61 -3.10 16.82
CA PRO A 46 -8.30 -4.10 15.79
C PRO A 46 -9.36 -4.19 14.70
N ARG A 47 -10.61 -3.89 15.02
CA ARG A 47 -11.71 -3.75 14.05
C ARG A 47 -11.44 -2.61 13.05
N THR A 48 -11.00 -1.46 13.54
CA THR A 48 -10.69 -0.29 12.71
C THR A 48 -9.47 -0.55 11.82
N VAL A 49 -8.50 -1.32 12.31
CA VAL A 49 -7.40 -1.81 11.46
C VAL A 49 -7.94 -2.67 10.32
N ASP A 50 -8.86 -3.60 10.60
CA ASP A 50 -9.47 -4.45 9.58
C ASP A 50 -10.23 -3.63 8.53
N GLU A 51 -10.99 -2.63 8.96
CA GLU A 51 -11.69 -1.68 8.09
C GLU A 51 -10.71 -0.90 7.20
N HIS A 52 -9.59 -0.42 7.75
CA HIS A 52 -8.54 0.23 6.95
C HIS A 52 -7.89 -0.72 5.95
N LEU A 53 -7.60 -1.95 6.33
CA LEU A 53 -7.00 -2.95 5.44
C LEU A 53 -7.98 -3.39 4.34
N ALA A 54 -9.27 -3.50 4.64
CA ALA A 54 -10.31 -3.78 3.66
C ALA A 54 -10.42 -2.65 2.63
N ALA A 55 -10.52 -1.40 3.08
CA ALA A 55 -10.53 -0.24 2.21
C ALA A 55 -9.25 -0.13 1.37
N ALA A 56 -8.10 -0.49 1.95
CA ALA A 56 -6.83 -0.55 1.22
C ALA A 56 -6.84 -1.65 0.14
N CYS A 57 -7.45 -2.81 0.41
CA CYS A 57 -7.63 -3.87 -0.59
C CYS A 57 -8.49 -3.37 -1.77
N GLU A 58 -9.58 -2.66 -1.48
CA GLU A 58 -10.45 -2.08 -2.49
C GLU A 58 -9.71 -1.03 -3.35
N ALA A 59 -8.99 -0.10 -2.70
CA ALA A 59 -8.18 0.92 -3.39
C ALA A 59 -7.08 0.30 -4.27
N LEU A 60 -6.47 -0.79 -3.82
CA LEU A 60 -5.47 -1.54 -4.56
C LEU A 60 -6.06 -2.52 -5.59
N GLY A 61 -7.38 -2.66 -5.66
CA GLY A 61 -8.08 -3.59 -6.57
C GLY A 61 -7.72 -5.06 -6.32
N VAL A 62 -7.44 -5.43 -5.07
CA VAL A 62 -7.09 -6.79 -4.65
C VAL A 62 -8.13 -7.36 -3.70
N ARG A 63 -8.18 -8.69 -3.57
CA ARG A 63 -9.21 -9.37 -2.77
C ARG A 63 -8.78 -9.74 -1.36
N THR A 64 -7.48 -9.74 -1.10
CA THR A 64 -6.95 -10.25 0.17
C THR A 64 -5.87 -9.35 0.72
N ARG A 65 -5.76 -9.32 2.05
CA ARG A 65 -4.67 -8.65 2.77
C ARG A 65 -3.29 -9.07 2.26
N ILE A 66 -3.09 -10.36 1.99
CA ILE A 66 -1.81 -10.88 1.49
C ILE A 66 -1.49 -10.28 0.11
N GLN A 67 -2.47 -10.20 -0.78
CA GLN A 67 -2.29 -9.55 -2.09
C GLN A 67 -2.01 -8.05 -1.93
N ALA A 68 -2.67 -7.37 -1.00
CA ALA A 68 -2.44 -5.96 -0.71
C ALA A 68 -1.01 -5.72 -0.19
N VAL A 69 -0.56 -6.52 0.77
CA VAL A 69 0.81 -6.50 1.30
C VAL A 69 1.83 -6.81 0.20
N ALA A 70 1.59 -7.82 -0.64
CA ALA A 70 2.51 -8.15 -1.74
C ALA A 70 2.64 -7.00 -2.75
N ARG A 71 1.52 -6.33 -3.09
CA ARG A 71 1.51 -5.17 -3.99
C ARG A 71 2.20 -3.97 -3.34
N PHE A 72 1.94 -3.72 -2.06
CA PHE A 72 2.59 -2.70 -1.26
C PHE A 72 4.11 -2.89 -1.20
N ALA A 73 4.58 -4.08 -0.82
CA ALA A 73 6.00 -4.40 -0.69
C ALA A 73 6.76 -4.33 -2.01
N LYS A 74 6.09 -4.59 -3.14
CA LYS A 74 6.68 -4.42 -4.47
C LYS A 74 6.99 -2.95 -4.72
N VAL A 75 6.02 -2.07 -4.49
CA VAL A 75 6.19 -0.63 -4.73
C VAL A 75 7.12 0.02 -3.71
N GLU A 76 7.09 -0.37 -2.42
CA GLU A 76 8.06 0.14 -1.44
C GLU A 76 9.50 -0.21 -1.82
N ARG A 77 9.74 -1.38 -2.42
CA ARG A 77 11.05 -1.70 -2.99
C ARG A 77 11.39 -0.79 -4.17
N GLU A 78 10.44 -0.56 -5.08
CA GLU A 78 10.63 0.33 -6.24
C GLU A 78 10.81 1.81 -5.83
N LEU A 79 10.29 2.24 -4.69
CA LEU A 79 10.50 3.57 -4.10
C LEU A 79 11.80 3.67 -3.29
N SER A 80 12.20 2.58 -2.64
CA SER A 80 13.44 2.48 -1.85
C SER A 80 14.67 2.31 -2.73
N GLU A 81 14.53 1.85 -3.98
CA GLU A 81 15.53 2.09 -5.00
C GLU A 81 15.53 3.59 -5.29
N PRO A 82 16.56 4.36 -4.87
CA PRO A 82 16.68 5.70 -5.40
C PRO A 82 16.72 5.53 -6.91
N ARG A 83 15.89 6.29 -7.64
CA ARG A 83 16.19 6.65 -9.02
C ARG A 83 17.55 7.36 -9.01
N SER A 84 18.64 6.61 -8.88
CA SER A 84 19.96 6.96 -9.37
C SER A 84 19.91 6.83 -10.90
N PHE A 85 19.01 7.61 -11.49
CA PHE A 85 19.14 8.05 -12.87
C PHE A 85 19.73 9.45 -12.78
N LEU A 86 21.05 9.49 -12.55
CA LEU A 86 21.90 10.65 -12.78
C LEU A 86 22.88 10.26 -13.90
N PRO A 87 22.70 10.75 -15.14
CA PRO A 87 23.85 11.12 -15.96
C PRO A 87 24.49 12.42 -15.45
#